data_AF-A0A6G9CXE8-F1
#
_entry.id   AF-A0A6G9CXE8-F1
#
_cell.length_a   1.000
_cell.length_b   1.000
_cell.length_c   1.000
_cell.angle_alpha   90.00
_cell.angle_beta   90.00
_cell.angle_gamma   90.00
#
_symmetry.space_group_name_H-M   'P 1'
#
loop_
_entity.id
_entity.type
_entity.pdbx_description
1 polymer ?
#
loop_
_entity_poly.entity_id
_entity_poly.type
_entity_poly.pdbx_seq_one_letter_code
_entity_poly.pdbx_strand_id
1 'polypeptide(L)'
;MSAFDIVVNDGLWFDGTGAPGLRRNLGIRDGVVAEVSTTRLEIGPDTEVIDAAGKWVLPGFVDVHTHYDAEALVSPGLPESVRHGVTTVVLGNCSLSTVYSTPREIADLFSRVEAVPHDAVLRILEANKTWTGPAAYTAALEALPLGPNVAAFIGHSDIRTHVLGLGRGTDKKVKPTRSELGRMGSMLEDAIDAGMLGLSSMTNALDKIDGDEYRSRSLPSTYARWKEFRFLNRILRDRGKILQSAPTINLHPNVAAFFAESSAIGRKKPLKTSLLSGADSKAYPVIVYFMLAAAPTAQSLREDRFQVAAPSGSLHRLRGWNRPGRVRGVRCRRRRFAPQGPGGAQRTAPGRVVPSRIP
;
A
#
# COMPACT_ATOMS: atom_id res chain seq x y z
N MET A 1 -20.19 -26.60 -21.91
CA MET A 1 -19.63 -25.43 -21.19
C MET A 1 -18.14 -25.39 -21.47
N SER A 2 -17.57 -24.22 -21.74
CA SER A 2 -16.13 -24.08 -21.92
C SER A 2 -15.38 -24.48 -20.63
N ALA A 3 -14.19 -25.06 -20.78
CA ALA A 3 -13.35 -25.42 -19.63
C ALA A 3 -12.75 -24.20 -18.91
N PHE A 4 -12.62 -23.09 -19.65
CA PHE A 4 -12.02 -21.82 -19.21
C PHE A 4 -12.83 -20.62 -19.71
N ASP A 5 -12.83 -19.55 -18.90
CA ASP A 5 -13.40 -18.24 -19.25
C ASP A 5 -12.45 -17.44 -20.14
N ILE A 6 -11.15 -17.48 -19.84
CA ILE A 6 -10.09 -16.80 -20.60
C ILE A 6 -8.94 -17.79 -20.84
N VAL A 7 -8.40 -17.79 -22.05
CA VAL A 7 -7.16 -18.50 -22.39
C VAL A 7 -6.13 -17.49 -22.89
N VAL A 8 -4.93 -17.49 -22.29
CA VAL A 8 -3.78 -16.70 -22.74
C VAL A 8 -2.79 -17.63 -23.41
N ASN A 9 -2.51 -17.46 -24.70
CA ASN A 9 -1.69 -18.37 -25.49
C ASN A 9 -0.31 -17.81 -25.85
N ASP A 10 0.69 -18.69 -25.90
CA ASP A 10 2.03 -18.48 -26.45
C ASP A 10 2.87 -17.36 -25.83
N GLY A 11 2.52 -16.97 -24.61
CA GLY A 11 3.25 -15.98 -23.82
C GLY A 11 4.56 -16.51 -23.26
N LEU A 12 5.55 -15.61 -23.11
CA LEU A 12 6.68 -15.86 -22.22
C LEU A 12 6.21 -15.62 -20.78
N TRP A 13 5.87 -16.70 -20.10
CA TRP A 13 5.29 -16.68 -18.77
C TRP A 13 6.36 -16.65 -17.68
N PHE A 14 6.16 -15.78 -16.71
CA PHE A 14 6.93 -15.70 -15.48
C PHE A 14 5.98 -15.90 -14.30
N ASP A 15 6.37 -16.72 -13.32
CA ASP A 15 5.54 -17.05 -12.16
C ASP A 15 5.78 -16.14 -10.95
N GLY A 16 6.71 -15.18 -11.07
CA GLY A 16 7.11 -14.27 -9.99
C GLY A 16 8.11 -14.86 -8.98
N THR A 17 8.57 -16.11 -9.16
CA THR A 17 9.54 -16.75 -8.25
C THR A 17 10.99 -16.34 -8.52
N GLY A 18 11.25 -15.64 -9.62
CA GLY A 18 12.58 -15.31 -10.11
C GLY A 18 13.19 -16.39 -11.02
N ALA A 19 12.46 -17.47 -11.30
CA ALA A 19 12.85 -18.45 -12.32
C ALA A 19 12.87 -17.83 -13.73
N PRO A 20 13.67 -18.38 -14.68
CA PRO A 20 13.63 -17.98 -16.07
C PRO A 20 12.23 -18.16 -16.68
N GLY A 21 11.86 -17.25 -17.60
CA GLY A 21 10.57 -17.31 -18.27
C GLY A 21 10.42 -18.56 -19.16
N LEU A 22 9.20 -19.11 -19.20
CA LEU A 22 8.87 -20.31 -19.97
C LEU A 22 7.73 -20.01 -20.92
N ARG A 23 7.78 -20.53 -22.15
CA ARG A 23 6.62 -20.48 -23.07
C ARG A 23 5.49 -21.32 -22.51
N ARG A 24 4.35 -20.70 -22.17
CA ARG A 24 3.19 -21.37 -21.56
C ARG A 24 1.88 -20.78 -22.06
N ASN A 25 0.83 -21.57 -21.92
CA ASN A 25 -0.55 -21.16 -22.11
C ASN A 25 -1.26 -21.21 -20.76
N LEU A 26 -2.10 -20.23 -20.47
CA LEU A 26 -2.80 -20.11 -19.19
C LEU A 26 -4.30 -20.23 -19.41
N GLY A 27 -4.95 -21.09 -18.63
CA GLY A 27 -6.41 -21.22 -18.59
C GLY A 27 -6.92 -20.58 -17.31
N ILE A 28 -7.81 -19.60 -17.43
CA ILE A 28 -8.42 -18.88 -16.30
C ILE A 28 -9.88 -19.29 -16.21
N ARG A 29 -10.31 -19.65 -14.99
CA ARG A 29 -11.71 -19.98 -14.67
C ARG A 29 -12.08 -19.36 -13.33
N ASP A 30 -13.24 -18.73 -13.26
CA ASP A 30 -13.77 -18.05 -12.07
C ASP A 30 -12.78 -17.04 -11.47
N GLY A 31 -12.05 -16.32 -12.35
CA GLY A 31 -11.05 -15.34 -11.95
C GLY A 31 -9.77 -15.91 -11.34
N VAL A 32 -9.53 -17.21 -11.47
CA VAL A 32 -8.33 -17.91 -10.97
C VAL A 32 -7.61 -18.57 -12.14
N VAL A 33 -6.27 -18.54 -12.13
CA VAL A 33 -5.45 -19.35 -13.04
C VAL A 33 -5.65 -20.83 -12.69
N ALA A 34 -6.46 -21.52 -13.48
CA ALA A 34 -6.85 -22.91 -13.27
C ALA A 34 -5.83 -23.89 -13.87
N GLU A 35 -5.16 -23.50 -14.96
CA GLU A 35 -4.15 -24.33 -15.62
C GLU A 35 -3.02 -23.49 -16.20
N VAL A 36 -1.79 -24.04 -16.13
CA VAL A 36 -0.61 -23.53 -16.83
C VAL A 36 -0.04 -24.70 -17.66
N SER A 37 -0.14 -24.61 -18.98
CA SER A 37 0.15 -25.72 -19.89
C SER A 37 1.31 -25.44 -20.84
N THR A 38 2.01 -26.49 -21.24
CA THR A 38 3.04 -26.47 -22.29
C THR A 38 2.45 -26.55 -23.70
N THR A 39 1.21 -27.02 -23.83
CA THR A 39 0.48 -27.10 -25.09
C THR A 39 -0.67 -26.11 -25.09
N ARG A 40 -1.20 -25.75 -26.26
CA ARG A 40 -2.38 -24.88 -26.33
C ARG A 40 -3.57 -25.56 -25.66
N LEU A 41 -4.34 -24.76 -24.95
CA LEU A 41 -5.55 -25.21 -24.27
C LEU A 41 -6.73 -25.24 -25.24
N GLU A 42 -7.71 -26.10 -24.96
CA GLU A 42 -8.96 -26.12 -25.72
C GLU A 42 -9.73 -24.82 -25.54
N ILE A 43 -10.18 -24.25 -26.66
CA ILE A 43 -10.94 -23.00 -26.69
C ILE A 43 -12.41 -23.38 -26.87
N GLY A 44 -13.23 -23.08 -25.85
CA GLY A 44 -14.68 -23.24 -25.95
C GLY A 44 -15.35 -22.07 -26.66
N PRO A 45 -16.64 -22.21 -27.02
CA PRO A 45 -17.36 -21.19 -27.78
C PRO A 45 -17.47 -19.83 -27.08
N ASP A 46 -17.47 -19.81 -25.73
CA ASP A 46 -17.57 -18.59 -24.91
C ASP A 46 -16.23 -18.18 -24.28
N THR A 47 -15.12 -18.82 -24.66
CA THR A 47 -13.79 -18.55 -24.10
C THR A 47 -13.18 -17.32 -24.75
N GLU A 48 -12.82 -16.32 -23.96
CA GLU A 48 -12.02 -15.18 -24.41
C GLU A 48 -10.58 -15.64 -24.67
N VAL A 49 -10.02 -15.31 -25.84
CA VAL A 49 -8.67 -15.73 -26.24
C VAL A 49 -7.75 -14.52 -26.35
N ILE A 50 -6.64 -14.56 -25.62
CA ILE A 50 -5.59 -13.55 -25.65
C ILE A 50 -4.35 -14.17 -26.31
N ASP A 51 -3.96 -13.65 -27.48
CA ASP A 51 -2.69 -13.99 -28.11
C ASP A 51 -1.55 -13.20 -27.47
N ALA A 52 -0.69 -13.89 -26.72
CA ALA A 52 0.47 -13.33 -26.05
C ALA A 52 1.79 -13.69 -26.76
N ALA A 53 1.76 -14.11 -28.03
CA ALA A 53 2.96 -14.39 -28.79
C ALA A 53 3.92 -13.18 -28.81
N GLY A 54 5.16 -13.41 -28.38
CA GLY A 54 6.17 -12.35 -28.27
C GLY A 54 5.93 -11.35 -27.14
N LYS A 55 4.97 -11.62 -26.25
CA LYS A 55 4.66 -10.81 -25.06
C LYS A 55 5.07 -11.53 -23.79
N TRP A 56 5.19 -10.77 -22.71
CA TRP A 56 5.41 -11.32 -21.38
C TRP A 56 4.06 -11.50 -20.66
N VAL A 57 3.91 -12.63 -19.98
CA VAL A 57 2.76 -12.90 -19.12
C VAL A 57 3.28 -12.95 -17.69
N LEU A 58 2.91 -11.96 -16.91
CA LEU A 58 3.41 -11.72 -15.55
C LEU A 58 2.26 -11.79 -14.55
N PRO A 59 2.52 -12.11 -13.27
CA PRO A 59 1.58 -11.78 -12.21
C PRO A 59 1.38 -10.26 -12.22
N GLY A 60 0.15 -9.81 -11.97
CA GLY A 60 -0.13 -8.39 -11.88
C GLY A 60 0.69 -7.72 -10.78
N PHE A 61 1.13 -6.49 -11.02
CA PHE A 61 2.00 -5.80 -10.07
C PHE A 61 1.23 -5.44 -8.80
N VAL A 62 1.94 -5.48 -7.67
CA VAL A 62 1.45 -5.07 -6.36
C VAL A 62 2.16 -3.77 -6.02
N ASP A 63 1.43 -2.67 -6.07
CA ASP A 63 1.93 -1.38 -5.62
C ASP A 63 1.77 -1.27 -4.11
N VAL A 64 2.89 -1.47 -3.41
CA VAL A 64 2.94 -1.56 -1.95
C VAL A 64 2.94 -0.20 -1.26
N HIS A 65 2.98 0.90 -2.02
CA HIS A 65 3.12 2.24 -1.45
C HIS A 65 2.41 3.29 -2.30
N THR A 66 1.14 3.52 -2.00
CA THR A 66 0.28 4.46 -2.71
C THR A 66 -0.41 5.42 -1.76
N HIS A 67 -0.89 6.53 -2.34
CA HIS A 67 -1.68 7.54 -1.65
C HIS A 67 -2.99 7.83 -2.40
N TYR A 68 -3.59 6.78 -2.96
CA TYR A 68 -4.89 6.85 -3.65
C TYR A 68 -6.08 6.91 -2.69
N ASP A 69 -5.87 7.14 -1.39
CA ASP A 69 -6.89 7.08 -0.33
C ASP A 69 -8.11 7.97 -0.61
N ALA A 70 -7.89 9.15 -1.21
CA ALA A 70 -8.97 10.04 -1.66
C ALA A 70 -9.35 9.77 -3.13
N GLU A 71 -8.37 9.50 -4.01
CA GLU A 71 -8.61 9.28 -5.44
C GLU A 71 -9.53 8.08 -5.69
N ALA A 72 -9.40 7.01 -4.92
CA ALA A 72 -10.25 5.81 -5.03
C ALA A 72 -11.74 6.13 -4.90
N LEU A 73 -12.11 7.22 -4.22
CA LEU A 73 -13.51 7.63 -4.02
C LEU A 73 -14.12 8.27 -5.28
N VAL A 74 -13.30 8.91 -6.12
CA VAL A 74 -13.76 9.64 -7.31
C VAL A 74 -13.34 8.98 -8.63
N SER A 75 -12.29 8.15 -8.59
CA SER A 75 -11.75 7.38 -9.70
C SER A 75 -11.41 5.95 -9.22
N PRO A 76 -12.40 5.16 -8.79
CA PRO A 76 -12.18 3.82 -8.21
C PRO A 76 -11.51 2.84 -9.18
N GLY A 77 -11.55 3.13 -10.48
CA GLY A 77 -10.82 2.37 -11.51
C GLY A 77 -9.30 2.52 -11.43
N LEU A 78 -8.79 3.57 -10.77
CA LEU A 78 -7.36 3.91 -10.66
C LEU A 78 -6.60 3.69 -11.99
N PRO A 79 -7.08 4.30 -13.11
CA PRO A 79 -6.64 3.96 -14.46
C PRO A 79 -5.14 4.19 -14.67
N GLU A 80 -4.56 5.17 -13.98
CA GLU A 80 -3.12 5.45 -14.00
C GLU A 80 -2.30 4.31 -13.40
N SER A 81 -2.78 3.65 -12.36
CA SER A 81 -2.10 2.49 -11.77
C SER A 81 -2.30 1.25 -12.65
N VAL A 82 -3.56 1.00 -13.06
CA VAL A 82 -3.94 -0.18 -13.84
C VAL A 82 -3.28 -0.20 -15.22
N ARG A 83 -3.12 0.95 -15.90
CA ARG A 83 -2.46 1.02 -17.21
C ARG A 83 -0.96 0.65 -17.17
N HIS A 84 -0.34 0.71 -15.99
CA HIS A 84 1.05 0.25 -15.78
C HIS A 84 1.13 -1.23 -15.35
N GLY A 85 0.00 -1.95 -15.33
CA GLY A 85 -0.05 -3.38 -14.96
C GLY A 85 -0.23 -3.64 -13.47
N VAL A 86 -0.53 -2.61 -12.67
CA VAL A 86 -0.86 -2.77 -11.25
C VAL A 86 -2.25 -3.39 -11.10
N THR A 87 -2.33 -4.45 -10.31
CA THR A 87 -3.58 -5.16 -10.01
C THR A 87 -3.93 -5.14 -8.53
N THR A 88 -3.02 -4.66 -7.67
CA THR A 88 -3.25 -4.49 -6.24
C THR A 88 -2.55 -3.23 -5.78
N VAL A 89 -3.26 -2.37 -5.05
CA VAL A 89 -2.71 -1.18 -4.41
C VAL A 89 -2.82 -1.29 -2.89
N VAL A 90 -1.81 -0.77 -2.19
CA VAL A 90 -1.81 -0.66 -0.73
C VAL A 90 -1.96 0.79 -0.33
N LEU A 91 -3.05 1.10 0.40
CA LEU A 91 -3.39 2.41 0.93
C LEU A 91 -2.93 2.57 2.38
N GLY A 92 -3.04 3.80 2.89
CA GLY A 92 -2.79 4.11 4.29
C GLY A 92 -1.30 4.08 4.68
N ASN A 93 -0.42 4.47 3.77
CA ASN A 93 1.04 4.51 4.00
C ASN A 93 1.45 5.80 4.75
N CYS A 94 2.74 5.94 5.07
CA CYS A 94 3.31 7.18 5.65
C CYS A 94 2.65 7.68 6.94
N SER A 95 2.05 6.80 7.74
CA SER A 95 1.21 7.12 8.91
C SER A 95 -0.13 7.79 8.61
N LEU A 96 -0.51 7.89 7.35
CA LEU A 96 -1.72 8.53 6.86
C LEU A 96 -2.82 7.49 6.64
N SER A 97 -4.07 7.90 6.80
CA SER A 97 -5.27 7.17 6.34
C SER A 97 -6.49 8.10 6.42
N THR A 98 -7.60 7.70 5.80
CA THR A 98 -8.85 8.47 5.74
C THR A 98 -9.95 7.93 6.68
N VAL A 99 -9.58 7.19 7.74
CA VAL A 99 -10.52 6.37 8.50
C VAL A 99 -11.21 7.17 9.60
N TYR A 100 -10.44 7.73 10.54
CA TYR A 100 -10.98 8.29 11.79
C TYR A 100 -11.06 9.81 11.82
N SER A 101 -10.04 10.49 11.31
CA SER A 101 -9.94 11.96 11.35
C SER A 101 -10.99 12.60 10.45
N THR A 102 -11.27 13.88 10.71
CA THR A 102 -12.21 14.66 9.90
C THR A 102 -11.64 14.97 8.52
N PRO A 103 -12.47 15.27 7.50
CA PRO A 103 -11.99 15.67 6.17
C PRO A 103 -10.92 16.78 6.18
N ARG A 104 -11.10 17.79 7.04
CA ARG A 104 -10.13 18.89 7.23
C ARG A 104 -8.80 18.40 7.77
N GLU A 105 -8.82 17.63 8.85
CA GLU A 105 -7.59 17.08 9.43
C GLU A 105 -6.88 16.15 8.45
N ILE A 106 -7.63 15.34 7.69
CA ILE A 106 -7.04 14.47 6.67
C ILE A 106 -6.38 15.32 5.56
N ALA A 107 -7.04 16.36 5.06
CA ALA A 107 -6.46 17.24 4.06
C ALA A 107 -5.16 17.89 4.57
N ASP A 108 -5.15 18.39 5.82
CA ASP A 108 -3.95 18.94 6.46
C ASP A 108 -2.81 17.91 6.54
N LEU A 109 -3.12 16.64 6.82
CA LEU A 109 -2.14 15.57 6.92
C LEU A 109 -1.55 15.13 5.56
N PHE A 110 -2.34 15.12 4.48
CA PHE A 110 -1.90 14.57 3.19
C PHE A 110 -1.09 15.57 2.35
N SER A 111 -1.39 16.88 2.41
CA SER A 111 -0.96 17.81 1.37
C SER A 111 0.51 18.11 1.25
N ARG A 112 1.27 18.08 2.35
CA ARG A 112 2.72 18.33 2.34
C ARG A 112 3.58 17.12 2.71
N VAL A 113 2.95 15.96 2.70
CA VAL A 113 3.63 14.66 2.73
C VAL A 113 3.73 14.12 1.31
N GLU A 114 2.62 14.20 0.56
CA GLU A 114 2.51 13.54 -0.76
C GLU A 114 2.25 14.55 -1.90
N ALA A 115 2.43 15.85 -1.63
CA ALA A 115 2.17 16.95 -2.57
C ALA A 115 0.75 16.93 -3.19
N VAL A 116 -0.22 16.30 -2.51
CA VAL A 116 -1.61 16.23 -2.97
C VAL A 116 -2.31 17.56 -2.67
N PRO A 117 -2.97 18.19 -3.65
CA PRO A 117 -3.61 19.50 -3.43
C PRO A 117 -4.63 19.46 -2.30
N HIS A 118 -4.42 20.27 -1.26
CA HIS A 118 -5.25 20.32 -0.04
C HIS A 118 -6.73 20.46 -0.33
N ASP A 119 -7.10 21.49 -1.09
CA ASP A 119 -8.48 21.78 -1.43
C ASP A 119 -9.13 20.62 -2.21
N ALA A 120 -8.37 19.88 -3.00
CA ALA A 120 -8.89 18.72 -3.72
C ALA A 120 -9.22 17.58 -2.76
N VAL A 121 -8.30 17.24 -1.85
CA VAL A 121 -8.52 16.22 -0.82
C VAL A 121 -9.71 16.59 0.06
N LEU A 122 -9.76 17.84 0.53
CA LEU A 122 -10.83 18.34 1.38
C LEU A 122 -12.20 18.18 0.70
N ARG A 123 -12.35 18.71 -0.52
CA ARG A 123 -13.62 18.62 -1.27
C ARG A 123 -14.04 17.18 -1.53
N ILE A 124 -13.10 16.31 -1.91
CA ILE A 124 -13.38 14.90 -2.17
C ILE A 124 -13.92 14.23 -0.91
N LEU A 125 -13.26 14.44 0.23
CA LEU A 125 -13.64 13.81 1.49
C LEU A 125 -14.92 14.40 2.08
N GLU A 126 -15.15 15.70 1.99
CA GLU A 126 -16.42 16.33 2.41
C GLU A 126 -17.61 15.77 1.63
N ALA A 127 -17.44 15.50 0.33
CA ALA A 127 -18.50 14.97 -0.51
C ALA A 127 -18.71 13.45 -0.37
N ASN A 128 -17.66 12.67 -0.08
CA ASN A 128 -17.70 11.21 -0.21
C ASN A 128 -17.41 10.43 1.08
N LYS A 129 -16.86 11.05 2.13
CA LYS A 129 -16.53 10.35 3.38
C LYS A 129 -17.80 10.10 4.19
N THR A 130 -18.38 8.91 4.05
CA THR A 130 -19.64 8.50 4.71
C THR A 130 -19.44 7.62 5.95
N TRP A 131 -18.19 7.33 6.31
CA TRP A 131 -17.86 6.36 7.36
C TRP A 131 -17.31 7.01 8.63
N THR A 132 -17.55 6.30 9.75
CA THR A 132 -16.87 6.51 11.02
C THR A 132 -16.27 5.19 11.48
N GLY A 133 -14.94 5.11 11.47
CA GLY A 133 -14.20 3.91 11.85
C GLY A 133 -14.02 2.89 10.72
N PRO A 134 -13.28 1.81 11.01
CA PRO A 134 -12.66 0.98 9.99
C PRO A 134 -13.63 0.00 9.32
N ALA A 135 -14.60 -0.56 10.05
CA ALA A 135 -15.58 -1.46 9.45
C ALA A 135 -16.43 -0.75 8.38
N ALA A 136 -16.89 0.46 8.69
CA ALA A 136 -17.64 1.29 7.75
C ALA A 136 -16.76 1.76 6.58
N TYR A 137 -15.47 2.07 6.82
CA TYR A 137 -14.51 2.39 5.77
C TYR A 137 -14.31 1.23 4.80
N THR A 138 -14.08 0.02 5.31
CA THR A 138 -13.92 -1.19 4.47
C THR A 138 -15.18 -1.44 3.65
N ALA A 139 -16.37 -1.37 4.26
CA ALA A 139 -17.63 -1.54 3.53
C ALA A 139 -17.85 -0.47 2.45
N ALA A 140 -17.45 0.78 2.71
CA ALA A 140 -17.53 1.86 1.73
C ALA A 140 -16.62 1.59 0.52
N LEU A 141 -15.38 1.13 0.75
CA LEU A 141 -14.48 0.76 -0.34
C LEU A 141 -14.98 -0.45 -1.14
N GLU A 142 -15.49 -1.49 -0.47
CA GLU A 142 -16.02 -2.70 -1.12
C GLU A 142 -17.26 -2.42 -1.99
N ALA A 143 -17.98 -1.34 -1.72
CA ALA A 143 -19.12 -0.90 -2.52
C ALA A 143 -18.71 -0.20 -3.83
N LEU A 144 -17.46 0.24 -3.95
CA LEU A 144 -16.97 0.94 -5.14
C LEU A 144 -16.68 -0.05 -6.29
N PRO A 145 -16.83 0.38 -7.56
CA PRO A 145 -16.40 -0.39 -8.72
C PRO A 145 -14.87 -0.32 -8.87
N LEU A 146 -14.15 -0.93 -7.93
CA LEU A 146 -12.69 -0.90 -7.87
C LEU A 146 -12.07 -1.57 -9.10
N GLY A 147 -11.08 -0.91 -9.70
CA GLY A 147 -10.26 -1.47 -10.77
C GLY A 147 -9.27 -2.52 -10.25
N PRO A 148 -8.30 -2.12 -9.39
CA PRO A 148 -7.40 -3.06 -8.74
C PRO A 148 -7.99 -3.60 -7.42
N ASN A 149 -7.35 -4.65 -6.88
CA ASN A 149 -7.56 -5.02 -5.48
C ASN A 149 -7.02 -3.91 -4.56
N VAL A 150 -7.66 -3.73 -3.42
CA VAL A 150 -7.24 -2.74 -2.42
C VAL A 150 -6.93 -3.45 -1.11
N ALA A 151 -5.75 -3.15 -0.56
CA ALA A 151 -5.42 -3.45 0.83
C ALA A 151 -5.07 -2.13 1.54
N ALA A 152 -5.24 -2.07 2.87
CA ALA A 152 -5.01 -0.83 3.60
C ALA A 152 -4.34 -1.07 4.95
N PHE A 153 -3.48 -0.13 5.33
CA PHE A 153 -3.00 0.08 6.69
C PHE A 153 -3.84 1.16 7.38
N ILE A 154 -3.96 1.10 8.71
CA ILE A 154 -4.42 2.26 9.47
C ILE A 154 -3.23 3.17 9.76
N GLY A 155 -3.40 4.48 9.59
CA GLY A 155 -2.36 5.47 9.80
C GLY A 155 -2.20 5.85 11.26
N HIS A 156 -0.96 5.80 11.78
CA HIS A 156 -0.69 6.25 13.14
C HIS A 156 -1.02 7.73 13.36
N SER A 157 -0.77 8.60 12.37
CA SER A 157 -1.13 10.02 12.47
C SER A 157 -2.63 10.25 12.41
N ASP A 158 -3.38 9.42 11.68
CA ASP A 158 -4.86 9.45 11.67
C ASP A 158 -5.42 9.13 13.07
N ILE A 159 -5.01 8.00 13.67
CA ILE A 159 -5.42 7.61 15.02
C ILE A 159 -5.04 8.69 16.04
N ARG A 160 -3.79 9.17 15.99
CA ARG A 160 -3.26 10.14 16.95
C ARG A 160 -3.94 11.50 16.84
N THR A 161 -4.25 11.94 15.62
CA THR A 161 -5.00 13.19 15.38
C THR A 161 -6.42 13.08 15.90
N HIS A 162 -7.12 11.99 15.59
CA HIS A 162 -8.48 11.78 16.09
C HIS A 162 -8.57 11.79 17.63
N VAL A 163 -7.55 11.28 18.33
CA VAL A 163 -7.56 11.23 19.82
C VAL A 163 -7.08 12.52 20.48
N LEU A 164 -6.06 13.18 19.93
CA LEU A 164 -5.42 14.34 20.56
C LEU A 164 -5.80 15.68 19.92
N GLY A 165 -6.32 15.67 18.69
CA GLY A 165 -6.35 16.81 17.78
C GLY A 165 -4.97 17.12 17.21
N LEU A 166 -4.92 17.87 16.10
CA LEU A 166 -3.67 18.27 15.44
C LEU A 166 -2.74 19.07 16.38
N GLY A 167 -3.29 19.98 17.18
CA GLY A 167 -2.49 20.85 18.06
C GLY A 167 -1.66 20.09 19.08
N ARG A 168 -2.31 19.24 19.91
CA ARG A 168 -1.62 18.38 20.88
C ARG A 168 -0.86 17.25 20.21
N GLY A 169 -1.40 16.69 19.13
CA GLY A 169 -0.77 15.61 18.36
C GLY A 169 0.59 15.99 17.79
N THR A 170 0.81 17.29 17.53
CA THR A 170 2.04 17.86 16.96
C THR A 170 2.87 18.69 17.94
N ASP A 171 2.69 18.49 19.25
CA ASP A 171 3.53 19.10 20.30
C ASP A 171 4.51 18.09 20.91
N LYS A 172 5.81 18.41 20.88
CA LYS A 172 6.89 17.56 21.42
C LYS A 172 6.80 17.35 22.94
N LYS A 173 6.12 18.26 23.65
CA LYS A 173 5.93 18.22 25.10
C LYS A 173 4.77 17.31 25.51
N VAL A 174 3.81 17.09 24.60
CA VAL A 174 2.63 16.28 24.89
C VAL A 174 2.95 14.79 24.84
N LYS A 175 2.45 14.07 25.85
CA LYS A 175 2.43 12.61 25.90
C LYS A 175 0.98 12.18 26.12
N PRO A 176 0.46 11.19 25.38
CA PRO A 176 -0.87 10.67 25.63
C PRO A 176 -0.98 10.17 27.07
N THR A 177 -2.11 10.45 27.70
CA THR A 177 -2.49 9.81 28.95
C THR A 177 -2.71 8.31 28.74
N ARG A 178 -2.85 7.54 29.83
CA ARG A 178 -3.12 6.10 29.72
C ARG A 178 -4.44 5.81 29.02
N SER A 179 -5.48 6.61 29.25
CA SER A 179 -6.78 6.46 28.60
C SER A 179 -6.72 6.80 27.11
N GLU A 180 -6.02 7.88 26.74
CA GLU A 180 -5.80 8.25 25.33
C GLU A 180 -5.01 7.16 24.59
N LEU A 181 -3.93 6.64 25.19
CA LEU A 181 -3.17 5.53 24.62
C LEU A 181 -4.01 4.26 24.51
N GLY A 182 -4.85 3.97 25.51
CA GLY A 182 -5.82 2.86 25.47
C GLY A 182 -6.81 3.00 24.30
N ARG A 183 -7.36 4.21 24.09
CA ARG A 183 -8.26 4.50 22.97
C ARG A 183 -7.58 4.31 21.62
N MET A 184 -6.34 4.78 21.45
CA MET A 184 -5.56 4.53 20.24
C MET A 184 -5.31 3.03 20.00
N GLY A 185 -5.12 2.27 21.08
CA GLY A 185 -5.02 0.80 21.03
C GLY A 185 -6.31 0.14 20.52
N SER A 186 -7.46 0.49 21.09
CA SER A 186 -8.77 -0.02 20.65
C SER A 186 -9.04 0.32 19.19
N MET A 187 -8.73 1.55 18.76
CA MET A 187 -8.91 1.96 17.36
C MET A 187 -8.06 1.14 16.38
N LEU A 188 -6.85 0.74 16.79
CA LEU A 188 -6.00 -0.17 16.01
C LEU A 188 -6.57 -1.60 16.00
N GLU A 189 -7.10 -2.09 17.12
CA GLU A 189 -7.75 -3.40 17.17
C GLU A 189 -9.00 -3.44 16.27
N ASP A 190 -9.84 -2.41 16.29
CA ASP A 190 -11.00 -2.27 15.41
C ASP A 190 -10.57 -2.32 13.92
N ALA A 191 -9.45 -1.67 13.58
CA ALA A 191 -8.90 -1.68 12.22
C ALA A 191 -8.41 -3.06 11.79
N ILE A 192 -7.73 -3.76 12.70
CA ILE A 192 -7.26 -5.14 12.53
C ILE A 192 -8.44 -6.09 12.33
N ASP A 193 -9.52 -5.90 13.09
CA ASP A 193 -10.74 -6.71 13.06
C ASP A 193 -11.56 -6.45 11.79
N ALA A 194 -11.53 -5.22 11.27
CA ALA A 194 -12.11 -4.84 9.98
C ALA A 194 -11.29 -5.30 8.76
N GLY A 195 -10.20 -6.06 8.97
CA GLY A 195 -9.42 -6.68 7.90
C GLY A 195 -8.18 -5.91 7.44
N MET A 196 -7.84 -4.77 8.05
CA MET A 196 -6.65 -4.01 7.68
C MET A 196 -5.35 -4.80 7.93
N LEU A 197 -4.30 -4.47 7.18
CA LEU A 197 -3.01 -5.17 7.21
C LEU A 197 -2.24 -4.95 8.53
N GLY A 198 -2.46 -3.81 9.17
CA GLY A 198 -1.82 -3.39 10.41
C GLY A 198 -1.71 -1.88 10.48
N LEU A 199 -0.59 -1.37 11.01
CA LEU A 199 -0.34 0.06 11.23
C LEU A 199 0.76 0.58 10.30
N SER A 200 0.56 1.76 9.71
CA SER A 200 1.66 2.53 9.14
C SER A 200 2.11 3.63 10.10
N SER A 201 3.41 3.88 10.17
CA SER A 201 3.98 4.94 11.00
C SER A 201 5.07 5.73 10.27
N MET A 202 5.36 6.92 10.78
CA MET A 202 6.37 7.80 10.24
C MET A 202 7.13 8.49 11.36
N THR A 203 8.45 8.54 11.22
CA THR A 203 9.34 9.25 12.15
C THR A 203 10.20 10.27 11.42
N ASN A 204 10.00 10.44 10.11
CA ASN A 204 10.65 11.45 9.33
C ASN A 204 10.11 12.84 9.72
N ALA A 205 11.02 13.80 9.90
CA ALA A 205 10.68 15.17 10.26
C ALA A 205 10.56 16.09 9.05
N LEU A 206 10.96 15.63 7.86
CA LEU A 206 10.84 16.39 6.61
C LEU A 206 9.39 16.51 6.17
N ASP A 207 8.59 15.46 6.38
CA ASP A 207 7.17 15.44 6.05
C ASP A 207 6.40 16.41 6.94
N LYS A 208 5.69 17.35 6.32
CA LYS A 208 4.98 18.44 6.99
C LYS A 208 3.47 18.35 6.77
N ILE A 209 2.72 18.83 7.75
CA ILE A 209 1.29 19.06 7.60
C ILE A 209 1.03 20.44 6.98
N ASP A 210 -0.02 20.55 6.18
CA ASP A 210 -0.52 21.81 5.64
C ASP A 210 -1.55 22.46 6.58
N GLY A 211 -2.50 23.22 6.04
CA GLY A 211 -3.51 23.96 6.79
C GLY A 211 -2.98 25.29 7.35
N ASP A 212 -3.88 26.04 7.98
CA ASP A 212 -3.58 27.39 8.48
C ASP A 212 -3.12 27.39 9.93
N GLU A 213 -3.67 26.51 10.77
CA GLU A 213 -3.48 26.56 12.23
C GLU A 213 -2.14 25.96 12.68
N TYR A 214 -1.74 24.83 12.09
CA TYR A 214 -0.55 24.08 12.48
C TYR A 214 0.46 23.89 11.34
N ARG A 215 0.39 24.80 10.35
CA ARG A 215 1.21 24.82 9.16
C ARG A 215 2.69 24.53 9.48
N SER A 216 3.28 23.58 8.75
CA SER A 216 4.73 23.30 8.74
C SER A 216 5.26 22.57 9.99
N ARG A 217 4.36 22.14 10.87
CA ARG A 217 4.68 21.08 11.84
C ARG A 217 4.85 19.74 11.12
N SER A 218 5.55 18.80 11.75
CA SER A 218 5.67 17.44 11.19
C SER A 218 4.38 16.65 11.42
N LEU A 219 4.29 15.46 10.82
CA LEU A 219 3.19 14.55 11.10
C LEU A 219 3.09 14.17 12.59
N PRO A 220 1.87 14.02 13.15
CA PRO A 220 1.65 13.62 14.54
C PRO A 220 2.47 12.39 14.98
N SER A 221 2.61 11.38 14.12
CA SER A 221 3.42 10.18 14.38
C SER A 221 4.88 10.52 14.69
N THR A 222 5.45 11.58 14.12
CA THR A 222 6.84 12.01 14.37
C THR A 222 7.06 12.53 15.79
N TYR A 223 6.00 12.95 16.48
CA TYR A 223 6.05 13.42 17.87
C TYR A 223 5.86 12.30 18.89
N ALA A 224 5.47 11.11 18.44
CA ALA A 224 5.27 9.96 19.32
C ALA A 224 6.59 9.49 19.95
N ARG A 225 6.50 9.01 21.18
CA ARG A 225 7.66 8.47 21.91
C ARG A 225 7.69 6.95 21.78
N TRP A 226 8.86 6.35 21.97
CA TRP A 226 9.03 4.89 21.91
C TRP A 226 8.13 4.08 22.86
N LYS A 227 7.60 4.68 23.94
CA LYS A 227 6.59 4.01 24.78
C LYS A 227 5.27 3.80 24.03
N GLU A 228 4.87 4.76 23.20
CA GLU A 228 3.67 4.71 22.37
C GLU A 228 3.85 3.70 21.22
N PHE A 229 4.97 3.79 20.48
CA PHE A 229 5.30 2.78 19.46
C PHE A 229 5.32 1.37 20.03
N ARG A 230 5.96 1.15 21.18
CA ARG A 230 6.00 -0.16 21.85
C ARG A 230 4.61 -0.69 22.22
N PHE A 231 3.73 0.20 22.64
CA PHE A 231 2.36 -0.17 23.00
C PHE A 231 1.58 -0.66 21.77
N LEU A 232 1.60 0.11 20.67
CA LEU A 232 0.91 -0.26 19.43
C LEU A 232 1.55 -1.48 18.75
N ASN A 233 2.89 -1.54 18.72
CA ASN A 233 3.64 -2.67 18.16
C ASN A 233 3.38 -3.98 18.90
N ARG A 234 3.09 -3.92 20.21
CA ARG A 234 2.68 -5.11 20.97
C ARG A 234 1.35 -5.65 20.44
N ILE A 235 0.36 -4.80 20.19
CA ILE A 235 -0.93 -5.20 19.61
C ILE A 235 -0.70 -5.87 18.25
N LEU A 236 0.06 -5.23 17.35
CA LEU A 236 0.36 -5.80 16.03
C LEU A 236 1.01 -7.19 16.14
N ARG A 237 1.99 -7.33 17.04
CA ARG A 237 2.72 -8.60 17.26
C ARG A 237 1.80 -9.69 17.79
N ASP A 238 0.95 -9.37 18.75
CA ASP A 238 0.01 -10.32 19.36
C ASP A 238 -1.05 -10.78 18.34
N ARG A 239 -1.51 -9.84 17.49
CA ARG A 239 -2.46 -10.09 16.40
C ARG A 239 -1.81 -10.63 15.11
N GLY A 240 -0.49 -10.75 15.05
CA GLY A 240 0.25 -11.25 13.88
C GLY A 240 0.21 -10.34 12.64
N LYS A 241 -0.01 -9.03 12.85
CA LYS A 241 -0.18 -7.97 11.84
C LYS A 241 1.13 -7.22 11.55
N ILE A 242 1.09 -6.33 10.57
CA ILE A 242 2.28 -5.71 9.99
C ILE A 242 2.45 -4.27 10.51
N LEU A 243 3.68 -3.90 10.82
CA LEU A 243 4.11 -2.52 10.95
C LEU A 243 4.79 -2.09 9.65
N GLN A 244 4.29 -1.05 9.00
CA GLN A 244 5.01 -0.37 7.94
C GLN A 244 5.53 0.96 8.47
N SER A 245 6.82 1.27 8.28
CA SER A 245 7.35 2.53 8.80
C SER A 245 8.43 3.15 7.93
N ALA A 246 8.42 4.48 7.86
CA ALA A 246 9.52 5.27 7.34
C ALA A 246 10.39 5.79 8.49
N PRO A 247 11.58 5.19 8.74
CA PRO A 247 12.51 5.67 9.74
C PRO A 247 13.21 6.94 9.24
N THR A 248 13.61 7.83 10.17
CA THR A 248 14.55 8.91 9.84
C THR A 248 15.88 8.32 9.34
N ILE A 249 16.32 8.73 8.14
CA ILE A 249 17.46 8.11 7.42
C ILE A 249 18.83 8.50 7.99
N ASN A 250 18.92 9.61 8.73
CA ASN A 250 20.16 9.98 9.41
C ASN A 250 20.44 9.00 10.56
N LEU A 251 21.68 8.50 10.64
CA LEU A 251 22.22 7.48 11.55
C LEU A 251 21.88 7.71 13.06
N HIS A 252 20.62 7.52 13.42
CA HIS A 252 20.09 7.70 14.78
C HIS A 252 19.71 6.33 15.37
N PRO A 253 19.52 6.24 16.71
CA PRO A 253 19.02 5.04 17.40
C PRO A 253 17.64 4.57 16.90
N ASN A 254 16.96 5.33 16.03
CA ASN A 254 15.64 5.01 15.50
C ASN A 254 15.64 3.73 14.66
N VAL A 255 16.58 3.56 13.71
CA VAL A 255 16.65 2.34 12.90
C VAL A 255 16.95 1.12 13.78
N ALA A 256 17.89 1.26 14.72
CA ALA A 256 18.21 0.22 15.69
C ALA A 256 17.01 -0.14 16.57
N ALA A 257 16.20 0.85 16.97
CA ALA A 257 14.99 0.61 17.75
C ALA A 257 13.87 -0.04 16.92
N PHE A 258 13.69 0.31 15.65
CA PHE A 258 12.79 -0.42 14.74
C PHE A 258 13.25 -1.87 14.52
N PHE A 259 14.57 -2.09 14.39
CA PHE A 259 15.12 -3.44 14.29
C PHE A 259 14.89 -4.24 15.58
N ALA A 260 15.16 -3.64 16.75
CA ALA A 260 14.91 -4.26 18.05
C ALA A 260 13.43 -4.58 18.29
N GLU A 261 12.51 -3.73 17.82
CA GLU A 261 11.07 -4.01 17.83
C GLU A 261 10.68 -5.12 16.85
N SER A 262 11.31 -5.19 15.69
CA SER A 262 11.03 -6.24 14.70
C SER A 262 11.49 -7.61 15.20
N SER A 263 12.58 -7.66 15.96
CA SER A 263 13.15 -8.90 16.49
C SER A 263 12.28 -9.59 17.56
N ALA A 264 12.39 -10.91 17.63
CA ALA A 264 11.85 -11.71 18.73
C ALA A 264 12.69 -11.66 20.02
N ILE A 265 13.79 -10.91 20.07
CA ILE A 265 14.70 -10.90 21.23
C ILE A 265 13.97 -10.31 22.45
N GLY A 266 13.84 -11.11 23.52
CA GLY A 266 13.10 -10.74 24.72
C GLY A 266 11.56 -10.71 24.56
N ARG A 267 11.02 -11.26 23.47
CA ARG A 267 9.57 -11.31 23.19
C ARG A 267 9.14 -12.69 22.70
N LYS A 268 7.85 -13.01 22.81
CA LYS A 268 7.30 -14.32 22.38
C LYS A 268 7.29 -14.50 20.86
N LYS A 269 7.11 -13.43 20.09
CA LYS A 269 6.97 -13.44 18.62
C LYS A 269 7.70 -12.25 18.00
N PRO A 270 8.24 -12.38 16.78
CA PRO A 270 8.72 -11.23 16.01
C PRO A 270 7.57 -10.34 15.55
N LEU A 271 7.87 -9.07 15.25
CA LEU A 271 6.92 -8.17 14.58
C LEU A 271 7.25 -8.14 13.09
N LYS A 272 6.24 -8.38 12.24
CA LYS A 272 6.39 -8.24 10.79
C LYS A 272 6.55 -6.75 10.48
N THR A 273 7.71 -6.37 9.95
CA THR A 273 8.03 -4.97 9.70
C THR A 273 8.51 -4.77 8.28
N SER A 274 7.94 -3.77 7.60
CA SER A 274 8.43 -3.23 6.34
C SER A 274 8.96 -1.82 6.58
N LEU A 275 10.25 -1.61 6.32
CA LEU A 275 10.85 -0.28 6.42
C LEU A 275 10.95 0.35 5.04
N LEU A 276 10.19 1.43 4.85
CA LEU A 276 10.23 2.26 3.66
C LEU A 276 11.29 3.34 3.91
N SER A 277 12.53 3.00 3.63
CA SER A 277 13.62 3.95 3.70
C SER A 277 14.27 4.00 2.33
N GLY A 278 13.97 5.04 1.57
CA GLY A 278 14.82 5.50 0.48
C GLY A 278 16.11 6.05 1.06
N ALA A 279 16.92 5.20 1.70
CA ALA A 279 18.31 5.54 1.89
C ALA A 279 18.86 5.65 0.47
N ASP A 280 19.21 6.85 0.04
CA ASP A 280 20.14 6.97 -1.06
C ASP A 280 21.37 6.17 -0.66
N SER A 281 21.49 4.97 -1.24
CA SER A 281 22.54 4.02 -0.90
C SER A 281 23.92 4.60 -1.19
N LYS A 282 23.98 5.65 -2.03
CA LYS A 282 25.18 6.41 -2.31
C LYS A 282 25.50 7.44 -1.23
N ALA A 283 24.51 8.03 -0.57
CA ALA A 283 24.71 9.02 0.48
C ALA A 283 25.08 8.39 1.84
N TYR A 284 24.62 7.17 2.14
CA TYR A 284 24.87 6.50 3.42
C TYR A 284 25.25 5.01 3.27
N PRO A 285 26.43 4.69 2.70
CA PRO A 285 26.81 3.30 2.41
C PRO A 285 26.87 2.42 3.68
N VAL A 286 27.30 2.98 4.81
CA VAL A 286 27.42 2.22 6.09
C VAL A 286 26.08 1.64 6.56
N ILE A 287 24.98 2.38 6.41
CA ILE A 287 23.67 1.89 6.85
C ILE A 287 23.16 0.78 5.93
N VAL A 288 23.47 0.86 4.63
CA VAL A 288 23.13 -0.17 3.65
C VAL A 288 23.91 -1.45 3.93
N TYR A 289 25.22 -1.38 4.18
CA TYR A 289 26.02 -2.55 4.53
C TYR A 289 25.61 -3.16 5.88
N PHE A 290 25.27 -2.34 6.87
CA PHE A 290 24.71 -2.83 8.13
C PHE A 290 23.37 -3.54 7.91
N MET A 291 22.43 -2.95 7.16
CA MET A 291 21.14 -3.59 6.87
C MET A 291 21.31 -4.87 6.05
N LEU A 292 22.19 -4.89 5.05
CA LEU A 292 22.49 -6.06 4.23
C LEU A 292 23.19 -7.18 5.01
N ALA A 293 23.96 -6.86 6.06
CA ALA A 293 24.59 -7.86 6.94
C ALA A 293 23.64 -8.34 8.05
N ALA A 294 22.84 -7.43 8.60
CA ALA A 294 21.92 -7.72 9.70
C ALA A 294 20.66 -8.45 9.24
N ALA A 295 20.13 -8.15 8.04
CA ALA A 295 18.90 -8.77 7.55
C ALA A 295 19.02 -10.29 7.33
N PRO A 296 20.08 -10.84 6.69
CA PRO A 296 20.25 -12.29 6.56
C PRO A 296 20.45 -12.97 7.91
N THR A 297 21.12 -12.31 8.86
CA THR A 297 21.37 -12.84 10.21
C THR A 297 20.08 -12.86 11.04
N ALA A 298 19.23 -11.84 10.94
CA ALA A 298 17.90 -11.83 11.54
C ALA A 298 16.99 -12.88 10.90
N GLN A 299 17.07 -13.06 9.59
CA GLN A 299 16.28 -14.02 8.82
C GLN A 299 16.72 -15.49 9.03
N SER A 300 18.01 -15.73 9.29
CA SER A 300 18.55 -17.08 9.52
C SER A 300 18.37 -17.53 10.97
N LEU A 301 18.23 -16.61 11.91
CA LEU A 301 18.15 -16.92 13.34
C LEU A 301 16.75 -17.29 13.84
N ARG A 302 15.68 -17.04 13.07
CA ARG A 302 14.29 -17.50 13.27
C ARG A 302 13.46 -17.05 12.06
N GLU A 303 12.25 -17.57 11.88
CA GLU A 303 11.32 -17.25 10.77
C GLU A 303 10.84 -15.77 10.72
N ASP A 304 11.76 -14.81 10.79
CA ASP A 304 11.51 -13.38 10.86
C ASP A 304 11.46 -12.82 9.44
N ARG A 305 10.32 -12.27 9.02
CA ARG A 305 10.12 -11.61 7.72
C ARG A 305 10.42 -10.12 7.85
N PHE A 306 11.70 -9.75 7.80
CA PHE A 306 12.15 -8.36 7.73
C PHE A 306 12.47 -8.01 6.27
N GLN A 307 11.70 -7.08 5.68
CA GLN A 307 11.92 -6.63 4.30
C GLN A 307 12.33 -5.15 4.28
N VAL A 308 13.46 -4.88 3.64
CA VAL A 308 13.95 -3.53 3.32
C VAL A 308 13.88 -3.37 1.81
N ALA A 309 13.10 -2.40 1.33
CA ALA A 309 13.12 -2.01 -0.07
C ALA A 309 14.20 -0.93 -0.26
N ALA A 310 15.23 -1.21 -1.06
CA ALA A 310 16.25 -0.23 -1.44
C ALA A 310 16.06 0.16 -2.91
N PRO A 311 16.32 1.43 -3.31
CA PRO A 311 16.31 1.82 -4.71
C PRO A 311 17.38 1.03 -5.47
N SER A 312 17.00 0.42 -6.59
CA SER A 312 17.88 -0.37 -7.44
C SER A 312 19.03 0.48 -7.98
N GLY A 313 20.23 0.26 -7.46
CA GLY A 313 21.41 0.98 -7.89
C GLY A 313 22.73 0.28 -7.61
N SER A 314 22.75 -1.07 -7.56
CA SER A 314 23.95 -1.92 -7.71
C SER A 314 23.55 -3.39 -7.64
N LEU A 315 23.63 -4.10 -8.77
CA LEU A 315 23.48 -5.55 -8.84
C LEU A 315 24.66 -6.24 -8.12
N HIS A 316 24.48 -6.61 -6.85
CA HIS A 316 25.25 -7.70 -6.27
C HIS A 316 24.34 -8.91 -6.05
N ARG A 317 24.55 -9.89 -6.92
CA ARG A 317 23.84 -11.16 -7.05
C ARG A 317 24.14 -12.03 -5.83
N LEU A 318 23.28 -12.00 -4.80
CA LEU A 318 23.30 -13.01 -3.74
C LEU A 318 22.30 -14.12 -4.08
N ARG A 319 22.85 -15.23 -4.59
CA ARG A 319 22.15 -16.52 -4.73
C ARG A 319 21.76 -17.01 -3.34
N GLY A 320 20.52 -17.45 -3.16
CA GLY A 320 20.18 -18.29 -2.02
C GLY A 320 18.74 -18.31 -1.57
N TRP A 321 17.73 -18.14 -2.43
CA TRP A 321 16.33 -18.25 -2.00
C TRP A 321 15.54 -19.11 -2.98
N ASN A 322 15.41 -20.39 -2.63
CA ASN A 322 14.52 -21.32 -3.30
C ASN A 322 13.85 -22.20 -2.23
N ARG A 323 12.68 -21.77 -1.74
CA ARG A 323 11.67 -22.69 -1.17
C ARG A 323 10.26 -22.22 -1.54
N PRO A 324 9.43 -23.08 -2.16
CA PRO A 324 8.12 -22.70 -2.66
C PRO A 324 7.10 -22.63 -1.51
N GLY A 325 6.53 -21.44 -1.30
CA GLY A 325 5.30 -21.28 -0.53
C GLY A 325 4.10 -21.32 -1.47
N ARG A 326 3.14 -22.22 -1.24
CA ARG A 326 1.88 -22.25 -2.00
C ARG A 326 1.10 -20.94 -1.76
N VAL A 327 0.98 -20.12 -2.80
CA VAL A 327 -0.01 -19.04 -2.85
C VAL A 327 -1.38 -19.70 -3.03
N ARG A 328 -2.23 -19.66 -2.01
CA ARG A 328 -3.65 -20.00 -2.16
C ARG A 328 -4.35 -18.83 -2.84
N GLY A 329 -5.11 -19.13 -3.90
CA GLY A 329 -5.67 -18.15 -4.82
C GLY A 329 -6.52 -17.08 -4.14
N VAL A 330 -6.27 -15.82 -4.53
CA VAL A 330 -7.17 -14.69 -4.30
C VAL A 330 -8.34 -14.84 -5.27
N ARG A 331 -9.56 -14.90 -4.76
CA ARG A 331 -10.78 -15.04 -5.57
C ARG A 331 -11.19 -13.66 -6.07
N CYS A 332 -11.02 -13.41 -7.36
CA CYS A 332 -11.52 -12.19 -8.00
C CYS A 332 -13.05 -12.30 -8.16
N ARG A 333 -13.84 -11.51 -7.43
CA ARG A 333 -15.28 -11.40 -7.65
C ARG A 333 -15.53 -10.43 -8.81
N ARG A 334 -15.68 -10.94 -10.03
CA ARG A 334 -16.20 -10.14 -11.16
C ARG A 334 -17.70 -9.85 -10.94
N ARG A 335 -18.10 -8.58 -10.86
CA ARG A 335 -19.44 -8.17 -11.31
C ARG A 335 -19.34 -7.95 -12.82
N ARG A 336 -20.21 -8.58 -13.60
CA ARG A 336 -20.29 -8.35 -15.05
C ARG A 336 -20.68 -6.88 -15.27
N PHE A 337 -19.80 -6.10 -15.90
CA PHE A 337 -20.17 -4.80 -16.45
C PHE A 337 -21.01 -5.05 -17.70
N ALA A 338 -22.24 -4.53 -17.72
CA ALA A 338 -23.02 -4.46 -18.93
C ALA A 338 -22.37 -3.43 -19.88
N PRO A 339 -22.21 -3.73 -21.18
CA PRO A 339 -21.72 -2.74 -22.12
C PRO A 339 -22.75 -1.61 -22.21
N GLN A 340 -22.32 -0.37 -21.91
CA GLN A 340 -23.09 0.80 -22.30
C GLN A 340 -23.04 0.88 -23.83
N GLY A 341 -24.22 0.82 -24.46
CA GLY A 341 -24.36 0.90 -25.92
C GLY A 341 -23.88 2.23 -26.51
N PRO A 342 -23.74 2.31 -27.84
CA PRO A 342 -23.14 3.46 -28.50
C PRO A 342 -24.13 4.64 -28.50
N GLY A 343 -23.97 5.57 -27.57
CA GLY A 343 -24.59 6.89 -27.64
C GLY A 343 -23.90 7.71 -28.73
N GLY A 344 -24.64 8.03 -29.79
CA GLY A 344 -24.13 8.75 -30.95
C GLY A 344 -23.59 10.14 -30.61
N ALA A 345 -22.35 10.41 -31.04
CA ALA A 345 -21.82 11.76 -31.17
C ALA A 345 -21.62 12.06 -32.66
N GLN A 346 -22.40 13.03 -33.15
CA GLN A 346 -22.31 13.58 -34.49
C GLN A 346 -20.91 14.16 -34.75
N ARG A 347 -20.40 13.87 -35.94
CA ARG A 347 -19.17 14.48 -36.49
C ARG A 347 -19.41 15.96 -36.78
N THR A 348 -18.52 16.81 -36.27
CA THR A 348 -18.26 18.14 -36.85
C THR A 348 -16.76 18.31 -37.07
N ALA A 349 -16.41 18.77 -38.28
CA ALA A 349 -15.06 18.89 -38.84
C ALA A 349 -14.25 20.07 -38.23
N PRO A 350 -12.93 20.22 -38.53
CA PRO A 350 -11.96 20.86 -37.66
C PRO A 350 -11.85 22.38 -37.86
N GLY A 351 -11.84 23.13 -36.75
CA GLY A 351 -11.63 24.58 -36.71
C GLY A 351 -10.29 24.94 -36.05
N ARG A 352 -9.56 25.82 -36.74
CA ARG A 352 -8.22 26.39 -36.48
C ARG A 352 -7.84 26.70 -35.01
N VAL A 353 -6.57 26.40 -34.73
CA VAL A 353 -5.76 26.88 -33.59
C VAL A 353 -5.58 28.39 -33.64
N VAL A 354 -5.81 29.08 -32.51
CA VAL A 354 -5.33 30.45 -32.24
C VAL A 354 -4.75 30.47 -30.82
N PRO A 355 -3.52 30.98 -30.60
CA PRO A 355 -2.90 31.03 -29.27
C PRO A 355 -3.33 32.31 -28.53
N SER A 356 -3.97 32.18 -27.37
CA SER A 356 -4.23 33.31 -26.47
C SER A 356 -3.04 33.55 -25.55
N ARG A 357 -2.43 34.72 -25.69
CA ARG A 357 -1.53 35.33 -24.70
C ARG A 357 -2.32 35.65 -23.43
N ILE A 358 -1.74 35.32 -22.29
CA ILE A 358 -2.20 35.72 -20.95
C ILE A 358 -1.61 37.12 -20.64
N PRO A 359 -2.39 38.07 -20.10
CA PRO A 359 -1.84 39.24 -19.42
C PRO A 359 -1.32 38.92 -18.02
#